data_AF-A0A3A0AGM5-F1
#
_entry.id   AF-A0A3A0AGM5-F1
#
_cell.length_a   1.000
_cell.length_b   1.000
_cell.length_c   1.000
_cell.angle_alpha   90.00
_cell.angle_beta   90.00
_cell.angle_gamma   90.00
#
_symmetry.space_group_name_H-M   'P 1'
#
loop_
_entity.id
_entity.type
_entity.pdbx_description
1 polymer ?
#
loop_
_entity_poly.entity_id
_entity_poly.type
_entity_poly.pdbx_seq_one_letter_code
_entity_poly.pdbx_strand_id
1 'polypeptide(L)'
;MLRPARYFKRWARRLRTHGFTSEDAKVLALATFGAAPAANALGVEQIATFDQPLINHFAQLQDRLTRRLRSMTAQLPTPYSLARLPVVRSPYDFQ
;
A
#
# COMPACT_ATOMS: atom_id res chain seq x y z
N MET A 1 6.15 15.72 0.65
CA MET A 1 5.00 15.18 1.41
C MET A 1 4.18 14.28 0.50
N LEU A 2 3.81 13.09 0.96
CA LEU A 2 3.02 12.11 0.20
C LEU A 2 1.53 12.51 0.23
N ARG A 3 0.84 12.45 -0.91
CA ARG A 3 -0.59 12.81 -1.03
C ARG A 3 -1.40 11.70 -1.70
N PRO A 4 -2.65 11.45 -1.31
CA PRO A 4 -3.50 10.48 -1.98
C PRO A 4 -3.62 10.75 -3.49
N ALA A 5 -3.31 9.75 -4.34
CA ALA A 5 -3.53 9.84 -5.78
C ALA A 5 -4.87 9.19 -6.20
N ARG A 6 -5.15 9.19 -7.51
CA ARG A 6 -6.45 8.83 -8.11
C ARG A 6 -7.05 7.51 -7.58
N TYR A 7 -6.24 6.47 -7.39
CA TYR A 7 -6.71 5.13 -7.02
C TYR A 7 -6.64 4.82 -5.52
N PHE A 8 -6.23 5.78 -4.69
CA PHE A 8 -6.14 5.64 -3.23
C PHE A 8 -7.45 5.11 -2.62
N LYS A 9 -8.57 5.80 -2.86
CA LYS A 9 -9.88 5.44 -2.25
C LYS A 9 -10.35 4.05 -2.68
N ARG A 10 -10.16 3.72 -3.96
CA ARG A 10 -10.54 2.41 -4.52
C ARG A 10 -9.74 1.29 -3.89
N TRP A 11 -8.45 1.51 -3.69
CA TRP A 11 -7.58 0.51 -3.07
C TRP A 11 -7.84 0.35 -1.57
N ALA A 12 -8.00 1.45 -0.83
CA ALA A 12 -8.40 1.41 0.59
C ALA A 12 -9.70 0.62 0.80
N ARG A 13 -10.71 0.81 -0.06
CA ARG A 13 -11.96 0.03 0.00
C ARG A 13 -11.73 -1.47 -0.20
N ARG A 14 -10.84 -1.86 -1.11
CA ARG A 14 -10.51 -3.27 -1.36
C ARG A 14 -9.73 -3.88 -0.20
N LEU A 15 -8.78 -3.13 0.38
CA LEU A 15 -8.06 -3.58 1.58
C LEU A 15 -9.02 -3.88 2.74
N ARG A 16 -10.05 -3.05 2.96
CA ARG A 16 -11.07 -3.34 3.99
C ARG A 16 -11.80 -4.67 3.78
N THR A 17 -11.98 -5.13 2.53
CA THR A 17 -12.59 -6.46 2.27
C THR A 17 -11.69 -7.63 2.67
N HIS A 18 -10.43 -7.36 3.00
CA HIS A 18 -9.46 -8.31 3.53
C HIS A 18 -9.29 -8.17 5.06
N GLY A 19 -10.17 -7.45 5.75
CA GLY A 19 -10.16 -7.37 7.23
C GLY A 19 -9.29 -6.27 7.82
N PHE A 20 -8.67 -5.41 7.00
CA PHE A 20 -7.96 -4.23 7.53
C PHE A 20 -8.93 -3.22 8.12
N THR A 21 -8.51 -2.56 9.19
CA THR A 21 -9.25 -1.42 9.76
C THR A 21 -9.35 -0.28 8.74
N SER A 22 -10.21 0.70 9.02
CA SER A 22 -10.33 1.90 8.18
C SER A 22 -9.00 2.68 8.09
N GLU A 23 -8.21 2.67 9.17
CA GLU A 23 -6.95 3.40 9.27
C GLU A 23 -5.83 2.66 8.55
N ASP A 24 -5.63 1.37 8.84
CA ASP A 24 -4.63 0.53 8.18
C ASP A 24 -4.82 0.50 6.67
N ALA A 25 -6.07 0.36 6.24
CA ALA A 25 -6.41 0.36 4.82
C ALA A 25 -6.03 1.69 4.14
N LYS A 26 -6.16 2.82 4.84
CA LYS A 26 -5.72 4.12 4.32
C LYS A 26 -4.20 4.23 4.32
N VAL A 27 -3.51 3.79 5.37
CA VAL A 27 -2.04 3.80 5.45
C VAL A 27 -1.43 2.98 4.31
N LEU A 28 -1.86 1.74 4.14
CA LEU A 28 -1.43 0.86 3.04
C LEU A 28 -1.81 1.42 1.68
N ALA A 29 -3.00 2.02 1.54
CA ALA A 29 -3.41 2.63 0.29
C ALA A 29 -2.60 3.88 -0.07
N LEU A 30 -2.21 4.68 0.92
CA LEU A 30 -1.34 5.83 0.72
C LEU A 30 0.07 5.37 0.34
N ALA A 31 0.56 4.31 0.97
CA ALA A 31 1.83 3.71 0.62
C ALA A 31 1.83 3.07 -0.79
N THR A 32 0.67 2.61 -1.29
CA THR A 32 0.58 2.03 -2.65
C THR A 32 0.32 3.09 -3.73
N PHE A 33 -0.59 4.04 -3.47
CA PHE A 33 -1.11 5.03 -4.43
C PHE A 33 -0.97 6.47 -3.92
N GLY A 34 0.03 6.74 -3.09
CA GLY A 34 0.40 8.10 -2.73
C GLY A 34 1.31 8.69 -3.79
N ALA A 35 1.13 9.95 -4.16
CA ALA A 35 2.05 10.67 -5.03
C ALA A 35 2.95 11.58 -4.19
N ALA A 36 4.24 11.59 -4.50
CA ALA A 36 5.21 12.55 -3.98
C ALA A 36 5.71 13.41 -5.14
N PRO A 37 5.05 14.56 -5.44
CA PRO A 37 5.36 15.36 -6.63
C PRO A 37 6.82 15.80 -6.70
N ALA A 38 7.40 16.17 -5.55
CA ALA A 38 8.80 16.60 -5.47
C ALA A 38 9.81 15.50 -5.81
N ALA A 39 9.43 14.23 -5.65
CA ALA A 39 10.27 13.07 -5.96
C ALA A 39 9.87 12.38 -7.28
N ASN A 40 8.86 12.91 -7.98
CA ASN A 40 8.24 12.28 -9.15
C ASN A 40 7.91 10.78 -8.92
N ALA A 41 7.45 10.44 -7.71
CA ALA A 41 7.27 9.06 -7.26
C ALA A 41 5.81 8.71 -6.97
N LEU A 42 5.46 7.44 -7.21
CA LEU A 42 4.19 6.82 -6.86
C LEU A 42 4.43 5.70 -5.84
N GLY A 43 3.71 5.80 -4.73
CA GLY A 43 3.83 4.90 -3.59
C GLY A 43 5.08 5.16 -2.76
N VAL A 44 5.31 4.25 -1.82
CA VAL A 44 6.53 4.14 -1.02
C VAL A 44 6.96 2.68 -1.03
N GLU A 45 8.25 2.46 -0.91
CA GLU A 45 8.79 1.11 -0.87
C GLU A 45 8.48 0.41 0.45
N GLN A 46 8.48 1.15 1.56
CA GLN A 46 8.43 0.57 2.90
C GLN A 46 7.60 1.41 3.88
N ILE A 47 6.94 0.72 4.81
CA ILE A 47 6.28 1.28 5.99
C ILE A 47 6.99 0.70 7.21
N ALA A 48 7.56 1.59 8.01
CA ALA A 48 8.09 1.25 9.33
C ALA A 48 6.99 1.53 10.37
N THR A 49 6.59 0.53 11.15
CA THR A 49 5.56 0.69 12.20
C THR A 49 5.83 -0.26 13.37
N PHE A 50 5.44 0.13 14.59
CA PHE A 50 5.46 -0.76 15.75
C PHE A 50 4.14 -1.53 15.94
N ASP A 51 3.18 -1.34 15.04
CA ASP A 51 1.90 -2.05 15.06
C ASP A 51 2.09 -3.50 14.61
N GLN A 52 2.30 -4.40 15.58
CA GLN A 52 2.48 -5.83 15.34
C GLN A 52 1.24 -6.49 14.71
N PRO A 53 -0.01 -6.19 15.13
CA PRO A 53 -1.20 -6.65 14.43
C PRO A 53 -1.20 -6.33 12.93
N LEU A 54 -0.87 -5.09 12.55
CA LEU A 54 -0.78 -4.68 11.15
C LEU A 54 0.32 -5.45 10.39
N ILE A 55 1.53 -5.56 10.97
CA ILE A 55 2.65 -6.30 10.37
C ILE A 55 2.24 -7.76 10.10
N ASN A 56 1.73 -8.44 11.13
CA ASN A 56 1.37 -9.85 11.03
C ASN A 56 0.25 -10.08 10.02
N HIS A 57 -0.80 -9.25 10.07
CA HIS A 57 -1.94 -9.39 9.18
C HIS A 57 -1.56 -9.09 7.72
N PHE A 58 -0.71 -8.08 7.49
CA PHE A 58 -0.20 -7.78 6.16
C PHE A 58 0.65 -8.93 5.60
N ALA A 59 1.57 -9.47 6.41
CA ALA A 59 2.42 -10.59 6.01
C ALA A 59 1.60 -11.82 5.60
N GLN A 60 0.57 -12.18 6.38
CA GLN A 60 -0.32 -13.30 6.06
C GLN A 60 -1.07 -13.15 4.73
N LEU A 61 -1.33 -11.91 4.29
CA LEU A 61 -2.12 -11.62 3.11
C LEU A 61 -1.30 -11.18 1.89
N GLN A 62 0.01 -11.06 2.02
CA GLN A 62 0.88 -10.41 1.04
C GLN A 62 0.69 -10.95 -0.39
N ASP A 63 0.66 -12.28 -0.56
CA ASP A 63 0.47 -12.91 -1.88
C ASP A 63 -0.91 -12.66 -2.47
N ARG A 64 -1.94 -12.67 -1.62
CA ARG A 64 -3.32 -12.41 -2.04
C ARG A 64 -3.48 -10.95 -2.46
N LEU A 65 -2.94 -10.03 -1.67
CA LEU A 65 -2.93 -8.60 -1.97
C LEU A 65 -2.14 -8.31 -3.24
N THR A 66 -0.99 -8.96 -3.45
CA THR A 66 -0.16 -8.78 -4.65
C THR A 66 -0.92 -9.16 -5.91
N ARG A 67 -1.57 -10.33 -5.92
CA ARG A 67 -2.43 -10.76 -7.04
C ARG A 67 -3.58 -9.78 -7.27
N ARG A 68 -4.21 -9.30 -6.19
CA ARG A 68 -5.33 -8.36 -6.29
C ARG A 68 -4.90 -7.00 -6.82
N LEU A 69 -3.73 -6.51 -6.41
CA LEU A 69 -3.17 -5.26 -6.91
C LEU A 69 -2.81 -5.39 -8.39
N ARG A 70 -2.11 -6.45 -8.80
CA ARG A 70 -1.78 -6.70 -10.21
C ARG A 70 -3.02 -6.73 -11.11
N SER A 71 -4.07 -7.43 -10.68
CA SER A 71 -5.36 -7.44 -11.40
C SER A 71 -5.99 -6.03 -11.48
N MET A 72 -5.80 -5.20 -10.45
CA MET A 72 -6.29 -3.82 -10.46
C MET A 72 -5.49 -2.91 -11.38
N THR A 73 -4.18 -3.09 -11.46
CA THR A 73 -3.25 -2.18 -12.13
C THR A 73 -2.97 -2.52 -13.59
N ALA A 74 -3.24 -3.76 -14.02
CA ALA A 74 -2.91 -4.26 -15.37
C ALA A 74 -3.41 -3.40 -16.54
N GLN A 75 -4.53 -2.69 -16.37
CA GLN A 75 -5.14 -1.85 -17.41
C GLN A 75 -5.06 -0.34 -17.09
N LEU A 76 -4.36 0.04 -16.03
CA LEU A 76 -4.27 1.44 -15.64
C LEU A 76 -3.17 2.15 -16.44
N PRO A 77 -3.33 3.45 -16.73
CA PRO A 77 -2.26 4.21 -17.35
C PRO A 77 -1.07 4.41 -16.39
N THR A 78 0.11 4.62 -16.95
CA THR A 78 1.29 5.10 -16.23
C THR A 78 0.97 6.40 -15.49
N PRO A 79 1.44 6.61 -14.25
CA PRO A 79 2.31 5.72 -13.47
C PRO A 79 1.58 4.62 -12.69
N TYR A 80 0.24 4.57 -12.72
CA TYR A 80 -0.55 3.71 -11.83
C TYR A 80 -0.44 2.22 -12.12
N SER A 81 -0.10 1.83 -13.34
CA SER A 81 0.26 0.46 -13.70
C SER A 81 1.48 -0.06 -12.93
N LEU A 82 2.37 0.85 -12.50
CA LEU A 82 3.62 0.55 -11.81
C LEU A 82 3.48 0.49 -10.28
N ALA A 83 2.29 0.74 -9.74
CA ALA A 83 2.06 0.72 -8.29
C ALA A 83 2.41 -0.66 -7.68
N ARG A 84 3.11 -0.63 -6.54
CA ARG A 84 3.54 -1.83 -5.80
C ARG A 84 3.04 -1.77 -4.37
N LEU A 85 2.89 -2.95 -3.76
CA LEU A 85 2.66 -3.01 -2.32
C LEU A 85 3.94 -2.60 -1.59
N PRO A 86 3.82 -1.91 -0.44
CA PRO A 86 4.96 -1.64 0.41
C PRO A 86 5.42 -2.93 1.13
N VAL A 87 6.65 -2.92 1.62
CA VAL A 87 7.08 -3.80 2.70
C VAL A 87 6.63 -3.18 4.02
N VAL A 88 5.95 -3.95 4.87
CA VAL A 88 5.52 -3.49 6.20
C VAL A 88 6.34 -4.26 7.23
N ARG A 89 7.13 -3.55 8.03
CA ARG A 89 8.05 -4.17 8.99
C ARG A 89 8.30 -3.29 10.20
N SER A 90 8.83 -3.88 11.25
CA SER A 90 9.22 -3.15 12.46
C SER A 90 10.41 -2.26 12.16
N PRO A 91 10.52 -1.06 12.77
CA PRO A 91 11.75 -0.26 12.73
C PRO A 91 13.00 -1.04 13.19
N TYR A 92 12.84 -2.07 14.02
CA TYR A 92 13.96 -2.93 14.43
C TYR A 92 14.52 -3.81 13.31
N ASP A 93 13.74 -4.05 12.24
CA ASP A 93 14.15 -4.88 11.09
C ASP A 93 15.00 -4.10 10.05
N PHE A 94 15.38 -2.86 10.37
CA PHE A 94 16.20 -1.98 9.52
C PHE A 94 17.66 -1.86 10.00
N GLN A 95 18.03 -2.57 11.07
CA GLN A 95 19.41 -2.68 11.56
C GLN A 95 20.22 -3.63 10.68
#